data_AF-A0A3B6RRP9-F1
#
_entry.id   AF-A0A3B6RRP9-F1
#
_cell.length_a   1.000
_cell.length_b   1.000
_cell.length_c   1.000
_cell.angle_alpha   90.00
_cell.angle_beta   90.00
_cell.angle_gamma   90.00
#
_symmetry.space_group_name_H-M   'P 1'
#
loop_
_entity.id
_entity.type
_entity.pdbx_description
1 polymer ?
#
loop_
_entity_poly.entity_id
_entity_poly.type
_entity_poly.pdbx_seq_one_letter_code
_entity_poly.pdbx_strand_id
1 'polypeptide(L)'
;MEALERDQMLNAVELEQWESGKSVNDIAACQGIRIRRHCRPAASMAEIEAEMGAPRNILEKIIWDKEIEVAQGLARSPLNEVIESAGKAPPTRDFYGALAAAHKRNGVPALIAEVKKASPSRGVLRENFDPVEIAQAYEKHGAACLSILTDEKYFQGSFENLQKVRKAGVKCPLLCKEFVVDKWQIYYARAMGADAVLLIAAVLTDLDIKCFLRICKELGLTALIEVHDEREMERVLAINGVQLIGINNRSLETFIVDTSNTKTLLEKHGDAIREKGILVVGESGLFTPDDVAYVQNAGVSAVLVGESLVKQADPGQAIAGLFGKELVH
;
A
#
# COMPACT_ATOMS: atom_id res chain seq x y z
N MET A 1 -0.49 -26.93 17.71
CA MET A 1 -1.90 -27.12 17.32
C MET A 1 -2.79 -27.17 18.57
N GLU A 2 -2.73 -26.16 19.44
CA GLU A 2 -3.69 -26.08 20.59
C GLU A 2 -3.74 -24.68 21.24
N ALA A 3 -2.94 -23.71 20.80
CA ALA A 3 -3.16 -22.28 21.08
C ALA A 3 -4.00 -21.58 19.99
N LEU A 4 -4.64 -22.39 19.13
CA LEU A 4 -5.43 -21.97 17.98
C LEU A 4 -6.93 -21.92 18.29
N GLU A 5 -7.31 -22.00 19.56
CA GLU A 5 -8.70 -21.94 19.99
C GLU A 5 -8.99 -20.65 20.75
N ARG A 6 -9.86 -19.84 20.13
CA ARG A 6 -10.95 -19.08 20.78
C ARG A 6 -10.77 -17.68 21.35
N ASP A 7 -9.67 -16.96 21.15
CA ASP A 7 -9.63 -15.56 21.67
C ASP A 7 -9.52 -14.46 20.59
N GLN A 8 -10.62 -13.69 20.50
CA GLN A 8 -10.74 -12.31 19.99
C GLN A 8 -10.65 -12.03 18.47
N MET A 9 -11.16 -12.89 17.59
CA MET A 9 -11.10 -12.59 16.14
C MET A 9 -12.22 -11.73 15.56
N LEU A 10 -13.41 -11.68 16.16
CA LEU A 10 -14.59 -11.07 15.56
C LEU A 10 -15.42 -10.42 16.66
N ASN A 11 -15.74 -9.13 16.54
CA ASN A 11 -16.81 -8.57 17.38
C ASN A 11 -18.12 -9.30 17.05
N ALA A 12 -19.06 -9.38 17.99
CA ALA A 12 -20.34 -10.09 17.81
C ALA A 12 -21.06 -9.71 16.49
N VAL A 13 -20.96 -8.44 16.06
CA VAL A 13 -21.50 -7.94 14.79
C VAL A 13 -20.83 -8.54 13.55
N GLU A 14 -19.53 -8.83 13.61
CA GLU A 14 -18.76 -9.36 12.47
C GLU A 14 -18.93 -10.88 12.34
N LEU A 15 -19.02 -11.58 13.49
CA LEU A 15 -19.45 -12.98 13.56
C LEU A 15 -20.88 -13.13 13.03
N GLU A 16 -21.81 -12.28 13.47
CA GLU A 16 -23.18 -12.26 12.97
C GLU A 16 -23.25 -11.96 11.47
N GLN A 17 -22.43 -11.06 10.93
CA GLN A 17 -22.40 -10.76 9.49
C GLN A 17 -21.89 -11.96 8.66
N TRP A 18 -20.85 -12.66 9.13
CA TRP A 18 -20.34 -13.87 8.48
C TRP A 18 -21.31 -15.05 8.60
N GLU A 19 -21.95 -15.21 9.76
CA GLU A 19 -22.95 -16.25 10.04
C GLU A 19 -24.31 -15.95 9.39
N SER A 20 -24.61 -14.69 9.06
CA SER A 20 -25.89 -14.27 8.45
C SER A 20 -26.09 -14.70 6.98
N GLY A 21 -25.07 -15.31 6.35
CA GLY A 21 -25.13 -15.73 4.95
C GLY A 21 -25.07 -14.58 3.92
N LYS A 22 -24.72 -13.36 4.36
CA LYS A 22 -24.48 -12.21 3.48
C LYS A 22 -23.26 -12.45 2.60
N SER A 23 -23.31 -12.00 1.35
CA SER A 23 -22.14 -12.07 0.47
C SER A 23 -21.05 -11.09 0.95
N VAL A 24 -19.78 -11.35 0.59
CA VAL A 24 -18.66 -10.41 0.85
C VAL A 24 -18.97 -9.00 0.34
N ASN A 25 -19.66 -8.90 -0.80
CA ASN A 25 -20.06 -7.62 -1.38
C ASN A 25 -21.14 -6.90 -0.57
N ASP A 26 -22.03 -7.62 0.12
CA ASP A 26 -23.04 -7.00 0.99
C ASP A 26 -22.40 -6.43 2.25
N ILE A 27 -21.44 -7.16 2.83
CA ILE A 27 -20.64 -6.69 3.97
C ILE A 27 -19.84 -5.44 3.57
N ALA A 28 -19.15 -5.52 2.42
CA ALA A 28 -18.40 -4.40 1.87
C ALA A 28 -19.29 -3.17 1.63
N ALA A 29 -20.49 -3.36 1.06
CA ALA A 29 -21.44 -2.27 0.83
C ALA A 29 -21.94 -1.62 2.13
N CYS A 30 -22.19 -2.40 3.19
CA CYS A 30 -22.52 -1.85 4.51
C CYS A 30 -21.39 -0.99 5.09
N GLN A 31 -20.13 -1.31 4.75
CA GLN A 31 -18.94 -0.53 5.11
C GLN A 31 -18.67 0.63 4.15
N GLY A 32 -19.44 0.77 3.07
CA GLY A 32 -19.28 1.84 2.08
C GLY A 32 -18.25 1.57 1.01
N ILE A 33 -17.65 0.38 1.03
CA ILE A 33 -16.78 -0.09 -0.03
C ILE A 33 -17.62 -0.23 -1.28
N ARG A 34 -17.25 0.56 -2.30
CA ARG A 34 -17.91 0.52 -3.59
C ARG A 34 -17.29 -0.50 -4.51
N ILE A 35 -16.10 -1.02 -4.25
CA ILE A 35 -15.43 -1.97 -5.14
C ILE A 35 -16.02 -3.36 -4.93
N ARG A 36 -16.70 -3.88 -5.95
CA ARG A 36 -17.19 -5.27 -5.91
C ARG A 36 -16.02 -6.21 -6.14
N ARG A 37 -16.03 -7.32 -5.42
CA ARG A 37 -15.06 -8.40 -5.52
C ARG A 37 -15.74 -9.67 -6.01
N HIS A 38 -15.02 -10.51 -6.74
CA HIS A 38 -15.51 -11.84 -7.12
C HIS A 38 -14.75 -12.89 -6.32
N CYS A 39 -15.49 -13.80 -5.68
CA CYS A 39 -14.91 -14.80 -4.79
C CYS A 39 -14.75 -16.16 -5.46
N ARG A 40 -14.74 -16.24 -6.79
CA ARG A 40 -14.65 -17.52 -7.52
C ARG A 40 -13.21 -17.77 -7.98
N PRO A 41 -12.53 -18.79 -7.42
CA PRO A 41 -11.26 -19.23 -7.93
C PRO A 41 -11.39 -19.64 -9.40
N ALA A 42 -10.44 -19.23 -10.24
CA ALA A 42 -10.32 -19.61 -11.65
C ALA A 42 -11.44 -19.12 -12.60
N ALA A 43 -12.32 -18.22 -12.18
CA ALA A 43 -13.23 -17.55 -13.11
C ALA A 43 -12.46 -16.66 -14.10
N SER A 44 -12.86 -16.69 -15.37
CA SER A 44 -12.37 -15.77 -16.40
C SER A 44 -13.07 -14.42 -16.30
N MET A 45 -12.44 -13.36 -16.83
CA MET A 45 -13.03 -12.02 -16.88
C MET A 45 -14.42 -12.02 -17.56
N ALA A 46 -14.59 -12.81 -18.62
CA ALA A 46 -15.87 -12.90 -19.33
C ALA A 46 -16.98 -13.51 -18.46
N GLU A 47 -16.67 -14.50 -17.63
CA GLU A 47 -17.63 -15.10 -16.70
C GLU A 47 -18.01 -14.12 -15.58
N ILE A 48 -17.03 -13.38 -15.07
CA ILE A 48 -17.25 -12.33 -14.05
C ILE A 48 -18.15 -11.23 -14.61
N GLU A 49 -17.87 -10.73 -15.82
CA GLU A 49 -18.69 -9.72 -16.48
C GLU A 49 -20.10 -10.22 -16.81
N ALA A 50 -20.26 -11.50 -17.15
CA ALA A 50 -21.58 -12.10 -17.37
C ALA A 50 -22.45 -12.13 -16.09
N GLU A 51 -21.82 -12.29 -14.92
CA GLU A 51 -22.50 -12.35 -13.61
C GLU A 51 -22.71 -10.95 -12.99
N MET A 52 -21.68 -10.10 -13.04
CA MET A 52 -21.62 -8.84 -12.30
C MET A 52 -21.76 -7.60 -13.21
N GLY A 53 -21.81 -7.78 -14.53
CA GLY A 53 -21.75 -6.69 -15.49
C GLY A 53 -20.34 -6.11 -15.63
N ALA A 54 -20.19 -5.06 -16.43
CA ALA A 54 -18.90 -4.38 -16.62
C ALA A 54 -18.39 -3.73 -15.31
N PRO A 55 -17.06 -3.60 -15.13
CA PRO A 55 -16.50 -2.88 -14.00
C PRO A 55 -16.89 -1.41 -14.05
N ARG A 56 -17.30 -0.85 -12.91
CA ARG A 56 -17.81 0.54 -12.82
C ARG A 56 -16.73 1.60 -12.86
N ASN A 57 -15.53 1.25 -12.43
CA ASN A 57 -14.36 2.11 -12.46
C ASN A 57 -13.09 1.28 -12.68
N ILE A 58 -11.97 1.96 -12.89
CA ILE A 58 -10.69 1.31 -13.15
C ILE A 58 -10.18 0.50 -11.95
N LEU A 59 -10.42 0.94 -10.72
CA LEU A 59 -10.02 0.19 -9.53
C LEU A 59 -10.76 -1.15 -9.46
N GLU A 60 -12.08 -1.17 -9.69
CA GLU A 60 -12.86 -2.40 -9.73
C GLU A 60 -12.33 -3.36 -10.79
N LYS A 61 -11.97 -2.85 -11.97
CA LYS A 61 -11.32 -3.64 -13.02
C LYS A 61 -9.97 -4.22 -12.57
N ILE A 62 -9.12 -3.40 -11.95
CA ILE A 62 -7.81 -3.83 -11.42
C ILE A 62 -7.99 -4.95 -10.40
N ILE A 63 -8.95 -4.81 -9.48
CA ILE A 63 -9.21 -5.81 -8.44
C ILE A 63 -9.70 -7.13 -9.05
N TRP A 64 -10.60 -7.09 -10.03
CA TRP A 64 -11.06 -8.32 -10.70
C TRP A 64 -9.94 -9.05 -11.42
N ASP A 65 -9.09 -8.30 -12.15
CA ASP A 65 -7.91 -8.85 -12.79
C ASP A 65 -6.92 -9.43 -11.76
N LYS A 66 -6.75 -8.76 -10.61
CA LYS A 66 -5.87 -9.21 -9.53
C LYS A 66 -6.37 -10.51 -8.89
N GLU A 67 -7.66 -10.67 -8.69
CA GLU A 67 -8.25 -11.90 -8.15
C GLU A 67 -7.98 -13.10 -9.08
N ILE A 68 -8.02 -12.89 -10.41
CA ILE A 68 -7.62 -13.92 -11.40
C ILE A 68 -6.12 -14.20 -11.29
N GLU A 69 -5.28 -13.18 -11.24
CA GLU A 69 -3.82 -13.30 -11.12
C GLU A 69 -3.42 -14.05 -9.83
N VAL A 70 -4.07 -13.76 -8.72
CA VAL A 70 -3.84 -14.42 -7.43
C VAL A 70 -4.25 -15.89 -7.49
N ALA A 71 -5.38 -16.22 -8.13
CA ALA A 71 -5.77 -17.62 -8.33
C ALA A 71 -4.75 -18.39 -9.17
N GLN A 72 -4.19 -17.77 -10.21
CA GLN A 72 -3.11 -18.35 -11.01
C GLN A 72 -1.79 -18.46 -10.21
N GLY A 73 -1.49 -17.46 -9.39
CA GLY A 73 -0.35 -17.46 -8.46
C GLY A 73 -0.42 -18.61 -7.46
N LEU A 74 -1.58 -18.80 -6.82
CA LEU A 74 -1.85 -19.91 -5.91
C LEU A 74 -1.71 -21.29 -6.58
N ALA A 75 -2.13 -21.42 -7.84
CA ALA A 75 -1.98 -22.66 -8.60
C ALA A 75 -0.51 -22.97 -8.95
N ARG A 76 0.31 -21.93 -9.18
CA ARG A 76 1.76 -22.07 -9.47
C ARG A 76 2.60 -22.25 -8.21
N SER A 77 2.23 -21.58 -7.13
CA SER A 77 2.94 -21.58 -5.85
C SER A 77 1.92 -21.67 -4.71
N PRO A 78 1.59 -22.91 -4.30
CA PRO A 78 0.64 -23.16 -3.22
C PRO A 78 0.97 -22.40 -1.94
N LEU A 79 -0.08 -22.01 -1.20
CA LEU A 79 0.05 -21.16 -0.02
C LEU A 79 1.05 -21.70 1.02
N ASN A 80 1.08 -23.02 1.26
CA ASN A 80 2.00 -23.65 2.20
C ASN A 80 3.47 -23.46 1.80
N GLU A 81 3.79 -23.54 0.50
CA GLU A 81 5.15 -23.32 -0.01
C GLU A 81 5.57 -21.85 0.12
N VAL A 82 4.63 -20.93 -0.10
CA VAL A 82 4.88 -19.50 0.04
C VAL A 82 5.05 -19.11 1.52
N ILE A 83 4.27 -19.69 2.43
CA ILE A 83 4.46 -19.53 3.88
C ILE A 83 5.85 -20.04 4.30
N GLU A 84 6.25 -21.22 3.84
CA GLU A 84 7.58 -21.76 4.15
C GLU A 84 8.70 -20.85 3.62
N SER A 85 8.54 -20.35 2.39
CA SER A 85 9.48 -19.41 1.77
C SER A 85 9.58 -18.09 2.52
N ALA A 86 8.45 -17.54 2.97
CA ALA A 86 8.40 -16.34 3.80
C ALA A 86 9.11 -16.55 5.14
N GLY A 87 8.96 -17.73 5.75
CA GLY A 87 9.64 -18.11 6.99
C GLY A 87 11.16 -18.23 6.87
N LYS A 88 11.67 -18.49 5.66
CA LYS A 88 13.11 -18.54 5.35
C LYS A 88 13.72 -17.19 4.98
N ALA A 89 12.90 -16.15 4.77
CA ALA A 89 13.39 -14.83 4.37
C ALA A 89 14.16 -14.14 5.52
N PRO A 90 15.24 -13.38 5.24
CA PRO A 90 15.99 -12.65 6.26
C PRO A 90 15.12 -11.64 7.01
N PRO A 91 15.35 -11.33 8.30
CA PRO A 91 14.52 -10.43 9.09
C PRO A 91 14.13 -9.14 8.36
N THR A 92 12.89 -8.71 8.55
CA THR A 92 12.41 -7.43 8.00
C THR A 92 13.21 -6.27 8.57
N ARG A 93 13.35 -5.23 7.77
CA ARG A 93 13.85 -3.94 8.24
C ARG A 93 12.70 -3.12 8.79
N ASP A 94 12.99 -2.29 9.79
CA ASP A 94 11.97 -1.48 10.47
C ASP A 94 11.51 -0.32 9.57
N PHE A 95 10.47 -0.57 8.76
CA PHE A 95 9.90 0.40 7.83
C PHE A 95 9.31 1.61 8.57
N TYR A 96 8.53 1.39 9.63
CA TYR A 96 7.98 2.45 10.46
C TYR A 96 9.07 3.28 11.14
N GLY A 97 10.04 2.61 11.77
CA GLY A 97 11.16 3.26 12.46
C GLY A 97 12.02 4.09 11.53
N ALA A 98 12.27 3.63 10.29
CA ALA A 98 13.01 4.38 9.29
C ALA A 98 12.31 5.70 8.92
N LEU A 99 10.98 5.69 8.77
CA LEU A 99 10.21 6.91 8.53
C LEU A 99 10.28 7.87 9.72
N ALA A 100 10.03 7.38 10.93
CA ALA A 100 10.05 8.20 12.14
C ALA A 100 11.44 8.83 12.37
N ALA A 101 12.51 8.07 12.17
CA ALA A 101 13.88 8.54 12.31
C ALA A 101 14.23 9.60 11.26
N ALA A 102 13.89 9.36 9.99
CA ALA A 102 14.16 10.30 8.90
C ALA A 102 13.37 11.62 9.06
N HIS A 103 12.11 11.53 9.48
CA HIS A 103 11.28 12.70 9.77
C HIS A 103 11.90 13.56 10.87
N LYS A 104 12.28 12.93 12.00
CA LYS A 104 12.93 13.61 13.12
C LYS A 104 14.27 14.24 12.73
N ARG A 105 15.08 13.54 11.93
CA ARG A 105 16.41 14.00 11.53
C ARG A 105 16.37 15.20 10.60
N ASN A 106 15.47 15.19 9.61
CA ASN A 106 15.43 16.21 8.56
C ASN A 106 14.47 17.37 8.87
N GLY A 107 13.58 17.24 9.85
CA GLY A 107 12.58 18.26 10.21
C GLY A 107 11.53 18.52 9.12
N VAL A 108 11.39 17.58 8.18
CA VAL A 108 10.44 17.57 7.05
C VAL A 108 9.86 16.16 6.92
N PRO A 109 8.76 15.94 6.17
CA PRO A 109 8.22 14.61 5.97
C PRO A 109 9.27 13.63 5.43
N ALA A 110 9.32 12.42 5.97
CA ALA A 110 10.19 11.37 5.46
C ALA A 110 9.76 10.92 4.05
N LEU A 111 10.72 10.67 3.15
CA LEU A 111 10.42 10.26 1.79
C LEU A 111 10.30 8.73 1.66
N ILE A 112 9.15 8.26 1.19
CA ILE A 112 8.99 6.94 0.55
C ILE A 112 9.11 7.16 -0.97
N ALA A 113 10.27 6.85 -1.53
CA ALA A 113 10.52 7.05 -2.96
C ALA A 113 10.02 5.85 -3.78
N GLU A 114 9.16 6.11 -4.75
CA GLU A 114 8.50 5.07 -5.52
C GLU A 114 9.25 4.74 -6.82
N VAL A 115 9.59 3.46 -6.96
CA VAL A 115 10.22 2.86 -8.14
C VAL A 115 9.11 2.35 -9.06
N LYS A 116 8.79 3.12 -10.10
CA LYS A 116 7.65 2.89 -10.98
C LYS A 116 8.02 3.04 -12.46
N LYS A 117 7.62 2.07 -13.28
CA LYS A 117 7.86 2.09 -14.74
C LYS A 117 6.74 2.79 -15.50
N ALA A 118 5.49 2.43 -15.22
CA ALA A 118 4.32 2.96 -15.88
C ALA A 118 3.18 3.23 -14.90
N SER A 119 2.13 3.94 -15.35
CA SER A 119 0.85 4.01 -14.64
C SER A 119 -0.32 4.07 -15.62
N PRO A 120 -1.53 3.65 -15.22
CA PRO A 120 -2.73 3.74 -16.06
C PRO A 120 -3.03 5.16 -16.55
N SER A 121 -2.70 6.15 -15.73
CA SER A 121 -2.97 7.56 -15.98
C SER A 121 -1.97 8.26 -16.89
N ARG A 122 -0.74 7.74 -17.04
CA ARG A 122 0.37 8.41 -17.75
C ARG A 122 1.10 7.52 -18.76
N GLY A 123 0.76 6.24 -18.86
CA GLY A 123 1.50 5.28 -19.68
C GLY A 123 2.90 5.03 -19.11
N VAL A 124 3.88 4.79 -19.99
CA VAL A 124 5.28 4.59 -19.61
C VAL A 124 5.88 5.91 -19.15
N LEU A 125 6.38 5.93 -17.90
CA LEU A 125 7.02 7.10 -17.30
C LEU A 125 8.53 7.11 -17.54
N ARG A 126 9.13 5.92 -17.70
CA ARG A 126 10.57 5.75 -17.93
C ARG A 126 10.82 4.52 -18.81
N GLU A 127 11.26 4.76 -20.03
CA GLU A 127 11.56 3.70 -21.02
C GLU A 127 12.74 2.83 -20.56
N ASN A 128 13.85 3.46 -20.18
CA ASN A 128 15.03 2.80 -19.62
C ASN A 128 14.86 2.60 -18.11
N PHE A 129 14.20 1.51 -17.75
CA PHE A 129 13.84 1.17 -16.38
C PHE A 129 14.74 0.07 -15.81
N ASP A 130 15.72 0.46 -14.99
CA ASP A 130 16.44 -0.44 -14.09
C ASP A 130 15.98 -0.15 -12.65
N PRO A 131 15.21 -1.06 -12.02
CA PRO A 131 14.70 -0.85 -10.66
C PRO A 131 15.81 -0.78 -9.61
N VAL A 132 16.95 -1.46 -9.83
CA VAL A 132 18.08 -1.48 -8.89
C VAL A 132 18.82 -0.16 -8.92
N GLU A 133 19.16 0.35 -10.11
CA GLU A 133 19.84 1.64 -10.25
C GLU A 133 18.99 2.78 -9.67
N ILE A 134 17.68 2.78 -9.95
CA ILE A 134 16.74 3.78 -9.41
C ILE A 134 16.66 3.69 -7.89
N ALA A 135 16.53 2.47 -7.33
CA ALA A 135 16.46 2.26 -5.89
C ALA A 135 17.72 2.72 -5.16
N GLN A 136 18.90 2.38 -5.69
CA GLN A 136 20.19 2.82 -5.14
C GLN A 136 20.35 4.34 -5.23
N ALA A 137 19.89 4.96 -6.33
CA ALA A 137 19.91 6.40 -6.48
C ALA A 137 19.00 7.09 -5.44
N TYR A 138 17.79 6.58 -5.21
CA TYR A 138 16.90 7.15 -4.18
C TYR A 138 17.46 6.98 -2.77
N GLU A 139 18.00 5.81 -2.43
CA GLU A 139 18.67 5.58 -1.14
C GLU A 139 19.81 6.56 -0.92
N LYS A 140 20.70 6.72 -1.91
CA LYS A 140 21.85 7.62 -1.85
C LYS A 140 21.44 9.08 -1.57
N HIS A 141 20.28 9.51 -2.05
CA HIS A 141 19.79 10.88 -1.91
C HIS A 141 18.74 11.05 -0.80
N GLY A 142 18.74 10.14 0.18
CA GLY A 142 18.03 10.35 1.45
C GLY A 142 16.58 9.87 1.47
N ALA A 143 16.16 9.00 0.54
CA ALA A 143 14.91 8.27 0.73
C ALA A 143 14.97 7.45 2.04
N ALA A 144 13.92 7.54 2.84
CA ALA A 144 13.82 6.80 4.09
C ALA A 144 13.42 5.34 3.82
N CYS A 145 12.45 5.16 2.94
CA CYS A 145 11.97 3.87 2.46
C CYS A 145 11.77 3.92 0.94
N LEU A 146 11.63 2.75 0.33
CA LEU A 146 11.30 2.62 -1.09
C LEU A 146 9.94 1.94 -1.27
N SER A 147 9.17 2.38 -2.26
CA SER A 147 7.94 1.75 -2.72
C SER A 147 8.21 1.08 -4.06
N ILE A 148 8.08 -0.24 -4.15
CA ILE A 148 8.31 -0.98 -5.39
C ILE A 148 6.96 -1.44 -5.95
N LEU A 149 6.62 -0.99 -7.15
CA LEU A 149 5.41 -1.46 -7.85
C LEU A 149 5.61 -2.90 -8.29
N THR A 150 4.69 -3.77 -7.87
CA THR A 150 4.71 -5.20 -8.23
C THR A 150 3.60 -5.59 -9.21
N ASP A 151 2.58 -4.75 -9.40
CA ASP A 151 1.51 -5.01 -10.35
C ASP A 151 2.02 -4.97 -11.80
N GLU A 152 1.93 -6.11 -12.49
CA GLU A 152 2.43 -6.28 -13.85
C GLU A 152 1.54 -5.57 -14.89
N LYS A 153 0.22 -5.80 -14.81
CA LYS A 153 -0.72 -5.44 -15.88
C LYS A 153 -0.87 -3.93 -16.07
N TYR A 154 -0.93 -3.17 -14.97
CA TYR A 154 -1.27 -1.74 -14.99
C TYR A 154 -0.07 -0.83 -14.75
N PHE A 155 0.93 -1.33 -14.02
CA PHE A 155 2.12 -0.54 -13.66
C PHE A 155 3.41 -1.04 -14.30
N GLN A 156 3.37 -2.18 -15.02
CA GLN A 156 4.55 -2.88 -15.53
C GLN A 156 5.61 -3.11 -14.44
N GLY A 157 5.11 -3.36 -13.21
CA GLY A 157 5.89 -3.79 -12.06
C GLY A 157 6.21 -5.27 -12.13
N SER A 158 6.83 -5.79 -11.07
CA SER A 158 6.93 -7.23 -10.82
C SER A 158 7.45 -7.51 -9.42
N PHE A 159 7.10 -8.67 -8.86
CA PHE A 159 7.70 -9.18 -7.63
C PHE A 159 9.21 -9.45 -7.80
N GLU A 160 9.66 -9.79 -9.00
CA GLU A 160 11.07 -9.94 -9.35
C GLU A 160 11.83 -8.63 -9.20
N ASN A 161 11.22 -7.48 -9.53
CA ASN A 161 11.86 -6.17 -9.31
C ASN A 161 12.09 -5.92 -7.81
N LEU A 162 11.11 -6.21 -6.96
CA LEU A 162 11.25 -6.12 -5.50
C LEU A 162 12.39 -7.02 -5.00
N GLN A 163 12.44 -8.27 -5.47
CA GLN A 163 13.48 -9.21 -5.09
C GLN A 163 14.87 -8.79 -5.57
N LYS A 164 14.99 -8.26 -6.80
CA LYS A 164 16.24 -7.71 -7.35
C LYS A 164 16.75 -6.55 -6.52
N VAL A 165 15.90 -5.58 -6.20
CA VAL A 165 16.25 -4.43 -5.35
C VAL A 165 16.73 -4.89 -3.97
N ARG A 166 16.04 -5.84 -3.34
CA ARG A 166 16.48 -6.45 -2.07
C ARG A 166 17.87 -7.07 -2.19
N LYS A 167 18.08 -7.91 -3.21
CA LYS A 167 19.34 -8.66 -3.42
C LYS A 167 20.52 -7.74 -3.79
N ALA A 168 20.26 -6.60 -4.39
CA ALA A 168 21.27 -5.61 -4.75
C ALA A 168 21.89 -4.88 -3.55
N GLY A 169 21.43 -5.16 -2.32
CA GLY A 169 22.08 -4.69 -1.10
C GLY A 169 21.62 -3.32 -0.60
N VAL A 170 20.63 -2.70 -1.28
CA VAL A 170 19.89 -1.51 -0.79
C VAL A 170 19.49 -1.76 0.66
N LYS A 171 19.69 -0.79 1.53
CA LYS A 171 19.44 -0.79 2.99
C LYS A 171 18.10 -0.18 3.39
N CYS A 172 17.53 0.72 2.59
CA CYS A 172 16.18 1.24 2.79
C CYS A 172 15.17 0.09 2.94
N PRO A 173 14.19 0.22 3.85
CA PRO A 173 13.07 -0.71 3.90
C PRO A 173 12.22 -0.66 2.62
N LEU A 174 11.67 -1.80 2.21
CA LEU A 174 10.92 -1.94 0.95
C LEU A 174 9.43 -2.19 1.19
N LEU A 175 8.60 -1.30 0.67
CA LEU A 175 7.15 -1.48 0.53
C LEU A 175 6.85 -2.24 -0.76
N CYS A 176 6.10 -3.33 -0.65
CA CYS A 176 5.43 -3.98 -1.77
C CYS A 176 4.16 -3.18 -2.11
N LYS A 177 4.23 -2.33 -3.14
CA LYS A 177 3.08 -1.53 -3.61
C LYS A 177 2.29 -2.36 -4.60
N GLU A 178 1.26 -3.02 -4.08
CA GLU A 178 0.42 -3.99 -4.77
C GLU A 178 -1.06 -3.80 -4.36
N PHE A 179 -1.98 -4.26 -5.19
CA PHE A 179 -3.39 -4.41 -4.83
C PHE A 179 -3.57 -5.72 -4.04
N VAL A 180 -3.32 -5.69 -2.73
CA VAL A 180 -3.46 -6.87 -1.87
C VAL A 180 -4.94 -7.18 -1.65
N VAL A 181 -5.36 -8.37 -2.07
CA VAL A 181 -6.74 -8.89 -1.98
C VAL A 181 -6.82 -10.28 -1.32
N ASP A 182 -5.67 -10.95 -1.17
CA ASP A 182 -5.53 -12.25 -0.51
C ASP A 182 -4.23 -12.34 0.32
N LYS A 183 -4.28 -13.11 1.41
CA LYS A 183 -3.14 -13.37 2.30
C LYS A 183 -1.92 -13.96 1.59
N TRP A 184 -2.12 -14.73 0.52
CA TRP A 184 -1.06 -15.30 -0.30
C TRP A 184 -0.11 -14.21 -0.78
N GLN A 185 -0.62 -13.05 -1.19
CA GLN A 185 0.21 -11.94 -1.66
C GLN A 185 1.10 -11.38 -0.54
N ILE A 186 0.64 -11.37 0.72
CA ILE A 186 1.42 -10.87 1.87
C ILE A 186 2.60 -11.81 2.15
N TYR A 187 2.35 -13.13 2.19
CA TYR A 187 3.42 -14.12 2.33
C TYR A 187 4.37 -14.09 1.13
N TYR A 188 3.83 -13.92 -0.09
CA TYR A 188 4.64 -13.86 -1.30
C TYR A 188 5.53 -12.60 -1.32
N ALA A 189 4.98 -11.43 -1.01
CA ALA A 189 5.73 -10.19 -0.84
C ALA A 189 6.86 -10.37 0.18
N ARG A 190 6.57 -11.02 1.31
CA ARG A 190 7.56 -11.31 2.34
C ARG A 190 8.68 -12.22 1.83
N ALA A 191 8.35 -13.29 1.13
CA ALA A 191 9.32 -14.19 0.51
C ALA A 191 10.20 -13.48 -0.53
N MET A 192 9.67 -12.45 -1.20
CA MET A 192 10.41 -11.59 -2.13
C MET A 192 11.22 -10.49 -1.45
N GLY A 193 11.14 -10.38 -0.12
CA GLY A 193 11.93 -9.45 0.67
C GLY A 193 11.25 -8.11 0.88
N ALA A 194 9.92 -8.04 0.94
CA ALA A 194 9.20 -6.89 1.48
C ALA A 194 9.46 -6.72 2.99
N ASP A 195 9.47 -5.46 3.42
CA ASP A 195 9.40 -5.03 4.82
C ASP A 195 8.05 -4.40 5.18
N ALA A 196 7.31 -3.96 4.16
CA ALA A 196 5.97 -3.44 4.31
C ALA A 196 5.07 -3.87 3.14
N VAL A 197 3.75 -3.85 3.37
CA VAL A 197 2.73 -4.08 2.34
C VAL A 197 1.68 -2.97 2.36
N LEU A 198 1.05 -2.73 1.21
CA LEU A 198 -0.06 -1.81 1.06
C LEU A 198 -1.39 -2.53 1.30
N LEU A 199 -2.27 -1.97 2.13
CA LEU A 199 -3.65 -2.40 2.32
C LEU A 199 -4.58 -1.25 1.96
N ILE A 200 -5.58 -1.45 1.10
CA ILE A 200 -6.42 -0.36 0.59
C ILE A 200 -7.82 -0.44 1.21
N ALA A 201 -8.20 0.54 2.01
CA ALA A 201 -9.49 0.56 2.72
C ALA A 201 -10.70 0.64 1.76
N ALA A 202 -10.51 1.22 0.58
CA ALA A 202 -11.50 1.25 -0.50
C ALA A 202 -11.81 -0.13 -1.12
N VAL A 203 -11.02 -1.16 -0.80
CA VAL A 203 -11.11 -2.51 -1.38
C VAL A 203 -11.36 -3.56 -0.31
N LEU A 204 -10.69 -3.42 0.84
CA LEU A 204 -10.66 -4.43 1.91
C LEU A 204 -11.72 -4.15 2.96
N THR A 205 -12.43 -5.20 3.37
CA THR A 205 -13.35 -5.12 4.50
C THR A 205 -12.59 -4.94 5.82
N ASP A 206 -13.28 -4.50 6.87
CA ASP A 206 -12.66 -4.36 8.19
C ASP A 206 -12.08 -5.69 8.70
N LEU A 207 -12.74 -6.81 8.39
CA LEU A 207 -12.27 -8.16 8.71
C LEU A 207 -10.99 -8.50 7.93
N ASP A 208 -10.93 -8.18 6.64
CA ASP A 208 -9.74 -8.41 5.83
C ASP A 208 -8.55 -7.63 6.39
N ILE A 209 -8.74 -6.34 6.69
CA ILE A 209 -7.67 -5.48 7.26
C ILE A 209 -7.19 -6.04 8.60
N LYS A 210 -8.10 -6.45 9.50
CA LYS A 210 -7.73 -7.07 10.79
C LYS A 210 -6.92 -8.36 10.59
N CYS A 211 -7.37 -9.24 9.69
CA CYS A 211 -6.67 -10.49 9.37
C CYS A 211 -5.28 -10.21 8.80
N PHE A 212 -5.17 -9.27 7.86
CA PHE A 212 -3.92 -8.94 7.21
C PHE A 212 -2.94 -8.21 8.12
N LEU A 213 -3.43 -7.33 9.02
CA LEU A 213 -2.60 -6.72 10.07
C LEU A 213 -1.99 -7.77 11.00
N ARG A 214 -2.77 -8.79 11.38
CA ARG A 214 -2.25 -9.91 12.18
C ARG A 214 -1.14 -10.65 11.46
N ILE A 215 -1.34 -10.99 10.18
CA ILE A 215 -0.32 -11.65 9.36
C ILE A 215 0.92 -10.77 9.24
N CYS A 216 0.76 -9.47 8.99
CA CYS A 216 1.87 -8.53 8.92
C CYS A 216 2.67 -8.52 10.23
N LYS A 217 1.99 -8.48 11.38
CA LYS A 217 2.62 -8.55 12.69
C LYS A 217 3.39 -9.86 12.90
N GLU A 218 2.81 -11.00 12.53
CA GLU A 218 3.45 -12.31 12.62
C GLU A 218 4.70 -12.41 11.73
N LEU A 219 4.69 -11.75 10.57
CA LEU A 219 5.82 -11.71 9.62
C LEU A 219 6.82 -10.58 9.87
N GLY A 220 6.56 -9.69 10.83
CA GLY A 220 7.36 -8.48 11.09
C GLY A 220 7.24 -7.40 10.01
N LEU A 221 6.19 -7.44 9.18
CA LEU A 221 5.89 -6.43 8.15
C LEU A 221 5.17 -5.22 8.76
N THR A 222 5.45 -4.03 8.25
CA THR A 222 4.59 -2.85 8.46
C THR A 222 3.45 -2.85 7.43
N ALA A 223 2.22 -2.58 7.85
CA ALA A 223 1.10 -2.35 6.94
C ALA A 223 0.88 -0.85 6.75
N LEU A 224 1.02 -0.35 5.52
CA LEU A 224 0.57 0.98 5.13
C LEU A 224 -0.90 0.86 4.70
N ILE A 225 -1.82 1.42 5.48
CA ILE A 225 -3.25 1.38 5.16
C ILE A 225 -3.64 2.66 4.42
N GLU A 226 -3.99 2.52 3.15
CA GLU A 226 -4.38 3.62 2.27
C GLU A 226 -5.87 3.95 2.41
N VAL A 227 -6.18 5.23 2.63
CA VAL A 227 -7.53 5.80 2.71
C VAL A 227 -7.67 7.00 1.76
N HIS A 228 -8.89 7.22 1.29
CA HIS A 228 -9.24 8.27 0.32
C HIS A 228 -10.27 9.27 0.87
N ASP A 229 -11.13 8.83 1.78
CA ASP A 229 -12.20 9.66 2.31
C ASP A 229 -12.41 9.48 3.83
N GLU A 230 -13.33 10.26 4.38
CA GLU A 230 -13.67 10.30 5.80
C GLU A 230 -14.20 8.95 6.30
N ARG A 231 -15.01 8.25 5.50
CA ARG A 231 -15.61 6.98 5.90
C ARG A 231 -14.54 5.88 5.97
N GLU A 232 -13.62 5.87 5.02
CA GLU A 232 -12.46 4.98 5.06
C GLU A 232 -11.57 5.28 6.27
N MET A 233 -11.31 6.55 6.56
CA MET A 233 -10.54 6.97 7.74
C MET A 233 -11.20 6.50 9.04
N GLU A 234 -12.51 6.73 9.21
CA GLU A 234 -13.27 6.30 10.39
C GLU A 234 -13.19 4.78 10.61
N ARG A 235 -13.37 4.00 9.55
CA ARG A 235 -13.23 2.54 9.58
C ARG A 235 -11.84 2.12 10.05
N VAL A 236 -10.79 2.69 9.45
CA VAL A 236 -9.41 2.34 9.77
C VAL A 236 -9.04 2.73 11.20
N LEU A 237 -9.50 3.88 11.69
CA LEU A 237 -9.25 4.33 13.08
C LEU A 237 -9.95 3.46 14.13
N ALA A 238 -11.07 2.83 13.78
CA ALA A 238 -11.77 1.88 14.63
C ALA A 238 -11.03 0.52 14.76
N ILE A 239 -10.06 0.23 13.90
CA ILE A 239 -9.28 -1.00 13.93
C ILE A 239 -8.07 -0.85 14.87
N ASN A 240 -7.88 -1.81 15.76
CA ASN A 240 -6.72 -1.84 16.67
C ASN A 240 -5.46 -2.31 15.93
N GLY A 241 -4.31 -1.75 16.31
CA GLY A 241 -3.00 -2.16 15.77
C GLY A 241 -2.60 -1.45 14.48
N VAL A 242 -3.38 -0.49 14.00
CA VAL A 242 -2.97 0.41 12.91
C VAL A 242 -1.85 1.32 13.40
N GLN A 243 -0.74 1.39 12.65
CA GLN A 243 0.42 2.23 12.98
C GLN A 243 0.74 3.26 11.90
N LEU A 244 0.33 2.99 10.65
CA LEU A 244 0.70 3.77 9.48
C LEU A 244 -0.52 3.91 8.54
N ILE A 245 -0.95 5.15 8.31
CA ILE A 245 -2.06 5.47 7.39
C ILE A 245 -1.53 6.33 6.25
N GLY A 246 -1.86 5.95 5.01
CA GLY A 246 -1.62 6.73 3.81
C GLY A 246 -2.88 7.44 3.36
N ILE A 247 -2.83 8.77 3.23
CA ILE A 247 -3.93 9.55 2.64
C ILE A 247 -3.62 9.73 1.15
N ASN A 248 -4.37 9.05 0.29
CA ASN A 248 -4.20 9.15 -1.15
C ASN A 248 -5.08 10.25 -1.73
N ASN A 249 -4.43 11.32 -2.17
CA ASN A 249 -5.10 12.49 -2.74
C ASN A 249 -5.61 12.27 -4.17
N ARG A 250 -5.35 11.11 -4.79
CA ARG A 250 -5.83 10.77 -6.13
C ARG A 250 -7.11 9.94 -6.01
N SER A 251 -8.21 10.46 -6.55
CA SER A 251 -9.42 9.66 -6.73
C SER A 251 -9.12 8.50 -7.69
N LEU A 252 -9.40 7.27 -7.27
CA LEU A 252 -9.26 6.09 -8.13
C LEU A 252 -10.45 5.93 -9.10
N GLU A 253 -11.51 6.74 -8.97
CA GLU A 253 -12.62 6.81 -9.93
C GLU A 253 -12.35 7.80 -11.06
N THR A 254 -11.84 9.00 -10.74
CA THR A 254 -11.69 10.10 -11.71
C THR A 254 -10.24 10.43 -12.05
N PHE A 255 -9.26 9.88 -11.33
CA PHE A 255 -7.84 10.24 -11.35
C PHE A 255 -7.50 11.70 -11.04
N ILE A 256 -8.50 12.49 -10.61
CA ILE A 256 -8.28 13.85 -10.14
C ILE A 256 -7.49 13.79 -8.84
N VAL A 257 -6.50 14.68 -8.72
CA VAL A 257 -5.65 14.80 -7.55
C VAL A 257 -6.00 16.08 -6.81
N ASP A 258 -6.32 15.97 -5.52
CA ASP A 258 -6.64 17.10 -4.66
C ASP A 258 -5.95 16.93 -3.30
N THR A 259 -4.87 17.68 -3.08
CA THR A 259 -4.09 17.64 -1.83
C THR A 259 -4.84 18.26 -0.65
N SER A 260 -5.91 19.03 -0.88
CA SER A 260 -6.73 19.58 0.21
C SER A 260 -7.45 18.49 1.01
N ASN A 261 -7.67 17.31 0.42
CA ASN A 261 -8.23 16.14 1.10
C ASN A 261 -7.40 15.75 2.34
N THR A 262 -6.07 15.74 2.22
CA THR A 262 -5.16 15.48 3.35
C THR A 262 -5.44 16.43 4.51
N LYS A 263 -5.56 17.72 4.22
CA LYS A 263 -5.84 18.73 5.24
C LYS A 263 -7.22 18.51 5.87
N THR A 264 -8.26 18.29 5.07
CA THR A 264 -9.62 18.06 5.55
C THR A 264 -9.70 16.84 6.48
N LEU A 265 -9.07 15.72 6.13
CA LEU A 265 -9.09 14.51 6.96
C LEU A 265 -8.32 14.70 8.27
N LEU A 266 -7.17 15.39 8.23
CA LEU A 266 -6.37 15.66 9.43
C LEU A 266 -6.99 16.71 10.36
N GLU A 267 -7.71 17.69 9.83
CA GLU A 267 -8.49 18.63 10.65
C GLU A 267 -9.59 17.93 11.44
N LYS A 268 -10.24 16.90 10.86
CA LYS A 268 -11.33 16.16 11.51
C LYS A 268 -10.85 15.06 12.46
N HIS A 269 -9.80 14.32 12.07
CA HIS A 269 -9.39 13.09 12.76
C HIS A 269 -7.97 13.15 13.36
N GLY A 270 -7.27 14.28 13.22
CA GLY A 270 -5.89 14.44 13.68
C GLY A 270 -5.70 14.17 15.18
N ASP A 271 -6.70 14.49 16.01
CA ASP A 271 -6.66 14.20 17.45
C ASP A 271 -6.64 12.69 17.73
N ALA A 272 -7.55 11.94 17.10
CA ALA A 272 -7.62 10.49 17.23
C ALA A 272 -6.37 9.78 16.67
N ILE A 273 -5.85 10.28 15.55
CA ILE A 273 -4.59 9.79 14.95
C ILE A 273 -3.42 9.98 15.94
N ARG A 274 -3.30 11.18 16.53
CA ARG A 274 -2.23 11.49 17.50
C ARG A 274 -2.36 10.70 18.79
N GLU A 275 -3.56 10.54 19.32
CA GLU A 275 -3.82 9.74 20.53
C GLU A 275 -3.39 8.28 20.34
N LYS A 276 -3.63 7.72 19.15
CA LYS A 276 -3.22 6.36 18.79
C LYS A 276 -1.74 6.25 18.38
N GLY A 277 -1.02 7.36 18.25
CA GLY A 277 0.37 7.37 17.80
C GLY A 277 0.56 6.89 16.35
N ILE A 278 -0.43 7.12 15.49
CA ILE A 278 -0.39 6.71 14.08
C ILE A 278 0.44 7.72 13.28
N LEU A 279 1.37 7.21 12.46
CA LEU A 279 2.12 8.03 11.50
C LEU A 279 1.30 8.20 10.22
N VAL A 280 1.23 9.42 9.71
CA VAL A 280 0.49 9.73 8.47
C VAL A 280 1.44 9.94 7.30
N VAL A 281 1.14 9.26 6.19
CA VAL A 281 1.79 9.40 4.89
C VAL A 281 0.88 10.19 3.95
N GLY A 282 1.36 11.27 3.35
CA GLY A 282 0.67 11.95 2.25
C GLY A 282 1.04 11.32 0.90
N GLU A 283 0.06 10.93 0.09
CA GLU A 283 0.29 10.29 -1.20
C GLU A 283 -0.38 11.05 -2.35
N SER A 284 0.25 11.01 -3.52
CA SER A 284 -0.17 11.70 -4.75
C SER A 284 -0.17 13.23 -4.66
N GLY A 285 0.14 13.90 -5.78
CA GLY A 285 -0.02 15.37 -5.89
C GLY A 285 1.14 16.22 -5.37
N LEU A 286 2.29 15.62 -5.11
CA LEU A 286 3.46 16.32 -4.54
C LEU A 286 4.53 16.53 -5.63
N PHE A 287 4.65 17.77 -6.11
CA PHE A 287 5.56 18.13 -7.21
C PHE A 287 6.58 19.19 -6.81
N THR A 288 6.27 19.99 -5.79
CA THR A 288 7.06 21.16 -5.38
C THR A 288 7.29 21.19 -3.86
N PRO A 289 8.27 22.00 -3.39
CA PRO A 289 8.46 22.24 -1.96
C PRO A 289 7.22 22.80 -1.26
N ASP A 290 6.44 23.63 -1.95
CA ASP A 290 5.20 24.19 -1.40
C ASP A 290 4.14 23.10 -1.17
N ASP A 291 4.06 22.10 -2.05
CA ASP A 291 3.16 20.95 -1.87
C ASP A 291 3.57 20.14 -0.62
N VAL A 292 4.87 19.89 -0.44
CA VAL A 292 5.41 19.18 0.74
C VAL A 292 5.16 19.98 2.01
N ALA A 293 5.42 21.29 1.99
CA ALA A 293 5.17 22.18 3.11
C ALA A 293 3.67 22.25 3.46
N TYR A 294 2.79 22.25 2.46
CA TYR A 294 1.34 22.23 2.66
C TYR A 294 0.89 21.01 3.47
N VAL A 295 1.29 19.81 3.05
CA VAL A 295 0.91 18.58 3.77
C VAL A 295 1.63 18.44 5.11
N GLN A 296 2.88 18.89 5.21
CA GLN A 296 3.60 18.95 6.48
C GLN A 296 2.86 19.80 7.51
N ASN A 297 2.40 20.99 7.10
CA ASN A 297 1.64 21.90 7.96
C ASN A 297 0.28 21.33 8.39
N ALA A 298 -0.28 20.41 7.60
CA ALA A 298 -1.49 19.67 7.98
C ALA A 298 -1.23 18.56 9.01
N GLY A 299 0.04 18.17 9.25
CA GLY A 299 0.43 17.14 10.21
C GLY A 299 0.98 15.86 9.59
N VAL A 300 1.27 15.85 8.29
CA VAL A 300 1.88 14.69 7.62
C VAL A 300 3.34 14.51 8.04
N SER A 301 3.72 13.28 8.38
CA SER A 301 5.07 12.93 8.83
C SER A 301 5.92 12.24 7.77
N ALA A 302 5.30 11.70 6.71
CA ALA A 302 5.99 11.09 5.58
C ALA A 302 5.23 11.33 4.27
N VAL A 303 5.89 11.22 3.14
CA VAL A 303 5.29 11.38 1.81
C VAL A 303 5.69 10.23 0.89
N LEU A 304 4.74 9.72 0.10
CA LEU A 304 5.01 8.73 -0.94
C LEU A 304 4.99 9.39 -2.31
N VAL A 305 6.13 9.37 -2.99
CA VAL A 305 6.33 10.16 -4.21
C VAL A 305 6.99 9.33 -5.30
N GLY A 306 6.36 9.32 -6.49
CA GLY A 306 6.87 8.61 -7.66
C GLY A 306 6.88 9.47 -8.93
N GLU A 307 5.73 9.99 -9.34
CA GLU A 307 5.58 10.64 -10.65
C GLU A 307 6.51 11.86 -10.85
N SER A 308 6.70 12.69 -9.83
CA SER A 308 7.59 13.85 -9.90
C SER A 308 9.08 13.47 -9.92
N LEU A 309 9.45 12.33 -9.33
CA LEU A 309 10.83 11.86 -9.26
C LEU A 309 11.25 11.11 -10.53
N VAL A 310 10.42 10.18 -11.00
CA VAL A 310 10.76 9.26 -12.11
C VAL A 310 10.97 10.00 -13.45
N LYS A 311 10.33 11.17 -13.63
CA LYS A 311 10.44 11.99 -14.86
C LYS A 311 11.78 12.73 -14.97
N GLN A 312 12.54 12.85 -13.89
CA GLN A 312 13.80 13.56 -13.88
C GLN A 312 14.96 12.63 -14.22
N ALA A 313 15.93 13.14 -14.98
CA ALA A 313 17.12 12.36 -15.35
C ALA A 313 18.01 12.05 -14.13
N ASP A 314 18.10 13.00 -13.19
CA ASP A 314 18.88 12.89 -11.95
C ASP A 314 17.92 12.77 -10.75
N PRO A 315 17.80 11.57 -10.14
CA PRO A 315 16.98 11.36 -8.94
C PRO A 315 17.35 12.24 -7.75
N GLY A 316 18.63 12.59 -7.61
CA GLY A 316 19.11 13.45 -6.53
C GLY A 316 18.62 14.88 -6.67
N GLN A 317 18.73 15.45 -7.87
CA GLN A 317 18.16 16.77 -8.16
C GLN A 317 16.64 16.78 -8.04
N ALA A 318 15.98 15.69 -8.41
CA ALA A 318 14.53 15.56 -8.26
C ALA A 318 14.09 15.61 -6.79
N ILE A 319 14.77 14.86 -5.92
CA ILE A 319 14.50 14.86 -4.48
C ILE A 319 14.84 16.23 -3.88
N ALA A 320 16.00 16.79 -4.19
CA ALA A 320 16.41 18.10 -3.68
C ALA A 320 15.44 19.21 -4.14
N GLY A 321 14.99 19.17 -5.39
CA GLY A 321 14.01 20.10 -5.95
C GLY A 321 12.63 19.96 -5.29
N LEU A 322 12.20 18.74 -4.96
CA LEU A 322 10.94 18.49 -4.27
C LEU A 322 10.94 19.00 -2.83
N PHE A 323 12.05 18.87 -2.11
CA PHE A 323 12.16 19.28 -0.71
C PHE A 323 12.75 20.69 -0.51
N GLY A 324 13.25 21.31 -1.59
CA GLY A 324 13.99 22.58 -1.54
C GLY A 324 15.36 22.47 -0.85
N LYS A 325 15.82 21.25 -0.55
CA LYS A 325 17.09 20.94 0.12
C LYS A 325 17.46 19.47 -0.08
N GLU A 326 18.73 19.14 0.12
CA GLU A 326 19.17 17.74 0.21
C GLU A 326 18.65 17.08 1.50
N LEU A 327 18.29 15.79 1.40
CA LEU A 327 17.90 14.98 2.55
C LEU A 327 19.10 14.19 3.07
N VAL A 328 19.25 14.13 4.40
CA VAL A 328 20.30 13.36 5.06
C VAL A 328 19.82 11.93 5.29
N HIS A 329 20.64 10.95 4.89
CA HIS A 329 20.41 9.52 5.08
C HIS A 329 20.83 9.02 6.47
#